data_AF-A0A926CNR9-F1
#
_entry.id   AF-A0A926CNR9-F1
#
_cell.length_a   1.000
_cell.length_b   1.000
_cell.length_c   1.000
_cell.angle_alpha   90.00
_cell.angle_beta   90.00
_cell.angle_gamma   90.00
#
_symmetry.space_group_name_H-M   'P 1'
#
loop_
_entity.id
_entity.type
_entity.pdbx_description
1 polymer ?
#
loop_
_entity_poly.entity_id
_entity_poly.type
_entity_poly.pdbx_seq_one_letter_code
_entity_poly.pdbx_strand_id
1 'polypeptide(L)' 'METQELHRGRLIDHIQLVVRNLSAAQTFYAAIFDVLHIPMGGTGEGFFWADELFV' A
#
# COMPACT_ATOMS: atom_id res chain seq x y z
N MET A 1 -24.72 5.52 8.02
CA MET A 1 -23.31 5.26 7.64
C MET A 1 -22.92 6.43 6.75
N GLU A 2 -21.90 7.20 7.11
CA GLU A 2 -21.38 8.24 6.21
C GLU A 2 -20.91 7.59 4.92
N THR A 3 -21.21 8.22 3.79
CA THR A 3 -20.83 7.69 2.48
C THR A 3 -19.38 8.11 2.24
N GLN A 4 -18.47 7.14 2.11
CA GLN A 4 -17.08 7.39 1.72
C GLN A 4 -17.07 8.12 0.35
N GLU A 5 -16.16 9.07 0.18
CA GLU A 5 -16.05 9.84 -1.07
C GLU A 5 -15.70 8.90 -2.24
N LEU A 6 -16.45 9.00 -3.35
CA LEU A 6 -16.29 8.14 -4.51
C LEU A 6 -15.54 8.89 -5.63
N HIS A 7 -14.31 8.48 -5.91
CA HIS A 7 -13.53 9.03 -7.02
C HIS A 7 -13.80 8.27 -8.33
N ARG A 8 -14.34 8.95 -9.35
CA ARG A 8 -14.63 8.37 -10.69
C ARG A 8 -13.58 8.80 -11.71
N GLY A 9 -13.15 7.88 -12.59
CA GLY A 9 -12.23 8.19 -13.70
C GLY A 9 -10.77 7.81 -13.46
N ARG A 10 -10.43 7.14 -12.35
CA ARG A 10 -9.10 6.54 -12.17
C ARG A 10 -9.05 5.18 -12.88
N LEU A 11 -8.03 4.98 -13.71
CA LEU A 11 -7.84 3.74 -14.48
C LEU A 11 -7.40 2.58 -13.57
N ILE A 12 -6.61 2.88 -12.55
CA ILE A 12 -6.13 1.90 -11.57
C ILE A 12 -6.56 2.38 -10.20
N ASP A 13 -7.25 1.49 -9.50
CA ASP A 13 -7.72 1.67 -8.14
C ASP A 13 -6.63 1.23 -7.18
N HIS A 14 -6.22 -0.04 -7.25
CA HIS A 14 -5.14 -0.63 -6.46
C HIS A 14 -4.21 -1.51 -7.30
N ILE A 15 -3.01 -1.78 -6.76
CA ILE A 15 -2.08 -2.76 -7.30
C ILE A 15 -1.64 -3.71 -6.18
N GLN A 16 -1.65 -5.01 -6.48
CA GLN A 16 -1.06 -6.04 -5.66
C GLN A 16 0.19 -6.63 -6.32
N LEU A 17 1.31 -6.64 -5.61
CA LEU A 17 2.58 -7.20 -6.08
C LEU A 17 2.91 -8.48 -5.32
N VAL A 18 3.22 -9.55 -6.04
CA VAL A 18 3.82 -10.75 -5.43
C VAL A 18 5.33 -10.67 -5.58
N VAL A 19 6.03 -10.62 -4.45
CA VAL A 19 7.48 -10.44 -4.40
C VAL A 19 8.19 -11.70 -3.91
N ARG A 20 9.45 -11.86 -4.34
CA ARG A 20 10.29 -13.00 -3.93
C ARG A 20 10.62 -12.97 -2.43
N ASN A 21 10.83 -11.78 -1.85
CA ASN A 21 11.18 -11.60 -0.45
C ASN A 21 10.37 -10.44 0.13
N LEU A 22 9.36 -10.78 0.93
CA LEU A 22 8.44 -9.82 1.53
C LEU A 22 9.13 -8.90 2.54
N SER A 23 10.01 -9.42 3.38
CA SER A 23 10.70 -8.62 4.40
C SER A 23 11.59 -7.55 3.75
N ALA A 24 12.33 -7.91 2.69
CA ALA A 24 13.14 -6.96 1.95
C ALA A 24 12.29 -5.88 1.26
N ALA A 25 11.15 -6.27 0.66
CA ALA A 25 10.22 -5.33 0.07
C ALA A 25 9.64 -4.37 1.12
N GLN A 26 9.24 -4.88 2.29
CA GLN A 26 8.71 -4.07 3.38
C GLN A 26 9.73 -3.04 3.86
N THR A 27 10.99 -3.42 4.05
CA THR A 27 12.06 -2.47 4.42
C THR A 27 12.24 -1.38 3.35
N PHE A 28 12.24 -1.77 2.08
CA PHE A 28 12.39 -0.83 0.97
C PHE A 28 11.23 0.17 0.89
N TYR A 29 9.99 -0.32 0.90
CA TYR A 29 8.81 0.53 0.79
C TYR A 29 8.58 1.38 2.03
N ALA A 30 8.86 0.88 3.24
CA ALA A 30 8.77 1.67 4.47
C ALA A 30 9.69 2.91 4.43
N ALA A 31 10.91 2.78 3.92
CA ALA A 31 11.83 3.91 3.76
C ALA A 31 11.32 4.94 2.74
N ILE A 32 10.70 4.49 1.64
CA ILE A 32 10.09 5.37 0.65
C ILE A 32 8.88 6.10 1.22
N PHE A 33 8.02 5.40 1.94
CA PHE A 33 6.82 5.97 2.54
C PHE A 33 7.17 7.07 3.54
N ASP A 34 8.24 6.91 4.33
CA ASP A 34 8.74 7.94 5.25
C ASP A 34 9.16 9.22 4.49
N VAL A 35 9.93 9.08 3.40
CA VAL A 35 10.36 10.22 2.55
C VAL A 35 9.17 10.93 1.90
N LEU A 36 8.14 10.19 1.51
CA LEU A 36 6.94 10.73 0.86
C LEU A 36 5.87 11.18 1.86
N HIS A 37 6.08 10.98 3.16
CA HIS A 37 5.10 11.19 4.22
C HIS A 37 3.78 10.43 3.99
N ILE A 38 3.87 9.21 3.48
CA ILE A 38 2.74 8.29 3.30
C ILE A 38 2.69 7.38 4.54
N PRO A 39 1.57 7.30 5.28
CA PRO A 39 1.48 6.40 6.41
C PRO A 39 1.37 4.94 5.94
N MET A 40 2.01 4.02 6.67
CA MET A 40 1.75 2.59 6.49
C MET A 40 0.29 2.30 6.84
N GLY A 41 -0.45 1.65 5.94
CA GLY A 41 -1.83 1.28 6.15
C GLY A 41 -1.97 0.11 7.12
N GLY A 42 -1.09 -0.89 6.99
CA GLY A 42 -1.01 -2.00 7.92
C GLY A 42 -0.11 -3.14 7.46
N THR A 43 0.04 -4.14 8.33
CA THR A 43 0.86 -5.33 8.10
C THR A 43 0.14 -6.57 8.61
N GLY A 44 0.33 -7.71 7.97
CA GLY A 44 -0.21 -8.99 8.42
C GLY A 44 0.69 -10.16 8.06
N GLU A 45 0.21 -11.38 8.30
CA GLU A 45 0.95 -12.58 7.92
C GLU A 45 1.02 -12.67 6.39
N GLY A 46 2.22 -12.46 5.85
CA GLY A 46 2.47 -12.55 4.42
C GLY A 46 2.09 -11.32 3.60
N PHE A 47 1.83 -10.15 4.21
CA PHE A 47 1.58 -8.92 3.47
C PHE A 47 1.84 -7.61 4.25
N PHE A 48 1.97 -6.51 3.52
CA PHE A 48 1.77 -5.15 4.01
C PHE A 48 1.09 -4.27 2.95
N TRP A 49 0.56 -3.14 3.38
CA TRP A 49 -0.06 -2.19 2.45
C TRP A 49 0.06 -0.75 2.93
N ALA A 50 0.05 0.18 1.99
CA ALA A 50 -0.03 1.60 2.23
C ALA A 50 -0.78 2.26 1.07
N ASP A 51 -1.79 3.06 1.39
CA ASP A 51 -2.71 3.63 0.42
C ASP A 51 -3.24 2.52 -0.52
N GLU A 52 -3.09 2.67 -1.84
CA GLU A 52 -3.59 1.72 -2.84
C GLU A 52 -2.56 0.65 -3.27
N LEU A 53 -1.43 0.54 -2.57
CA LEU A 53 -0.39 -0.46 -2.83
C LEU A 53 -0.46 -1.60 -1.80
N PHE A 54 -0.54 -2.83 -2.31
CA PHE A 54 -0.49 -4.07 -1.53
C PHE A 54 0.70 -4.92 -1.98
N VAL A 55 1.47 -5.47 -1.05
CA VAL A 55 2.67 -6.28 -1.32
C VAL A 55 2.74 -7.48 -0.39
#